data_AF-M3HSK8-F1
#
_entry.id   AF-M3HSK8-F1
#
_cell.length_a   1.000
_cell.length_b   1.000
_cell.length_c   1.000
_cell.angle_alpha   90.00
_cell.angle_beta   90.00
_cell.angle_gamma   90.00
#
_symmetry.space_group_name_H-M   'P 1'
#
loop_
_entity.id
_entity.type
_entity.pdbx_description
1 polymer ?
#
loop_
_entity_poly.entity_id
_entity_poly.type
_entity_poly.pdbx_seq_one_letter_code
_entity_poly.pdbx_strand_id
1 'polypeptide(L)'
;MAPSKIDFDNFPKGPELGEMSDETITENTILVNSQHKNMRLLFVLNTLVQHLHDFAREVRLTTEEWEQGIQFLTDCGHITTDIRQEFVLLSDILGFSVLVDGISHPKPDNATSGTLLGPFHTHDAEEKEHGESIVSEGKGETLLIEGKLTDTNGDPIAGASIDLWHCDKDGFYDTQYENREKADLRGIVKTAEDGSFVIKATKPVPYPIPSDGPVGKLLKLINRHPYRPAHIHFIITKPGYDRLITALYEKGDPFEKSDAVFGVKSKLLYTLDKVGEANAKKYNMDPNDWHLHWDFTIITEKESVDLVRAKNGQALSNDKYNLVLNDNGLPEPAPLD
;
A
#
# COMPACT_ATOMS: atom_id res chain seq x y z
N MET A 1 -3.47 -34.38 -7.70
CA MET A 1 -4.87 -34.83 -7.80
C MET A 1 -5.11 -35.35 -9.21
N ALA A 2 -5.81 -36.47 -9.38
CA ALA A 2 -6.29 -36.84 -10.72
C ALA A 2 -7.26 -35.75 -11.19
N PRO A 3 -7.21 -35.32 -12.47
CA PRO A 3 -8.18 -34.36 -12.98
C PRO A 3 -9.59 -34.95 -12.79
N SER A 4 -10.51 -34.13 -12.28
CA SER A 4 -11.93 -34.49 -12.23
C SER A 4 -12.39 -34.85 -13.65
N LYS A 5 -13.29 -35.82 -13.80
CA LYS A 5 -13.91 -36.09 -15.11
C LYS A 5 -14.65 -34.82 -15.53
N ILE A 6 -14.05 -34.09 -16.46
CA ILE A 6 -14.62 -32.88 -17.05
C ILE A 6 -15.72 -33.33 -18.01
N ASP A 7 -16.94 -32.85 -17.78
CA ASP A 7 -18.07 -33.02 -18.69
C ASP A 7 -17.91 -32.04 -19.86
N PHE A 8 -17.42 -32.56 -20.99
CA PHE A 8 -17.14 -31.77 -22.19
C PHE A 8 -18.40 -31.17 -22.83
N ASP A 9 -19.59 -31.71 -22.53
CA ASP A 9 -20.85 -31.26 -23.14
C ASP A 9 -21.37 -29.93 -22.55
N ASN A 10 -20.77 -29.46 -21.45
CA ASN A 10 -21.17 -28.23 -20.75
C ASN A 10 -20.27 -27.01 -21.04
N PHE A 11 -19.28 -27.11 -21.93
CA PHE A 11 -18.48 -25.95 -22.33
C PHE A 11 -19.11 -25.23 -23.52
N PRO A 12 -19.19 -23.88 -23.49
CA PRO A 12 -19.59 -23.13 -24.67
C PRO A 12 -18.64 -23.43 -25.83
N LYS A 13 -19.17 -23.57 -27.05
CA LYS A 13 -18.34 -23.65 -28.25
C LYS A 13 -17.55 -22.34 -28.36
N GLY A 14 -16.23 -22.43 -28.24
CA GLY A 14 -15.34 -21.28 -28.33
C GLY A 14 -15.36 -20.63 -29.71
N PRO A 15 -14.72 -19.46 -29.85
CA PRO A 15 -14.64 -18.74 -31.13
C PRO A 15 -13.77 -19.51 -32.12
N GLU A 16 -13.99 -19.28 -33.42
CA GLU A 16 -13.06 -19.73 -34.46
C GLU A 16 -11.79 -18.89 -34.41
N LEU A 17 -10.63 -19.55 -34.36
CA LEU A 17 -9.33 -18.90 -34.28
C LEU A 17 -8.70 -18.75 -35.67
N GLY A 18 -7.89 -17.71 -35.85
CA GLY A 18 -7.10 -17.50 -37.06
C GLY A 18 -5.86 -18.38 -37.14
N GLU A 19 -4.94 -18.02 -38.04
CA GLU A 19 -3.60 -18.61 -38.08
C GLU A 19 -2.86 -18.36 -36.75
N MET A 20 -1.94 -19.26 -36.38
CA MET A 20 -1.11 -19.14 -35.18
C MET A 20 0.32 -18.75 -35.54
N SER A 21 0.70 -17.53 -35.17
CA SER A 21 2.05 -16.98 -35.30
C SER A 21 2.34 -16.02 -34.14
N ASP A 22 3.58 -15.57 -34.01
CA ASP A 22 3.99 -14.54 -33.05
C ASP A 22 3.30 -13.17 -33.30
N GLU A 23 2.87 -12.93 -34.54
CA GLU A 23 2.07 -11.76 -34.93
C GLU A 23 0.60 -11.88 -34.51
N THR A 24 0.00 -13.07 -34.65
CA THR A 24 -1.47 -13.28 -34.50
C THR A 24 -1.89 -13.78 -33.11
N ILE A 25 -0.95 -14.29 -32.30
CA ILE A 25 -1.27 -14.93 -31.00
C ILE A 25 -1.95 -13.98 -30.00
N THR A 26 -1.66 -12.68 -30.03
CA THR A 26 -2.33 -11.72 -29.12
C THR A 26 -3.82 -11.62 -29.41
N GLU A 27 -4.19 -11.43 -30.68
CA GLU A 27 -5.59 -11.31 -31.11
C GLU A 27 -6.37 -12.58 -30.79
N ASN A 28 -5.78 -13.75 -31.08
CA ASN A 28 -6.39 -15.04 -30.78
C ASN A 28 -6.60 -15.26 -29.27
N THR A 29 -5.61 -14.92 -28.42
CA THR A 29 -5.75 -15.03 -26.96
C THR A 29 -6.82 -14.10 -26.41
N ILE A 30 -6.86 -12.84 -26.88
CA ILE A 30 -7.90 -11.88 -26.50
C ILE A 30 -9.28 -12.40 -26.90
N LEU A 31 -9.44 -12.93 -28.11
CA LEU A 31 -10.70 -13.48 -28.61
C LEU A 31 -11.21 -14.62 -27.73
N VAL A 32 -10.36 -15.58 -27.37
CA VAL A 32 -10.72 -16.73 -26.52
C VAL A 32 -11.06 -16.30 -25.09
N ASN A 33 -10.31 -15.35 -24.54
CA ASN A 33 -10.56 -14.87 -23.18
C ASN A 33 -11.77 -13.94 -23.07
N SER A 34 -12.29 -13.45 -24.20
CA SER A 34 -13.40 -12.48 -24.23
C SER A 34 -14.81 -13.10 -24.29
N GLN A 35 -14.97 -14.40 -24.02
CA GLN A 35 -16.26 -15.10 -24.17
C GLN A 35 -17.26 -14.87 -23.01
N HIS A 36 -16.95 -13.97 -22.07
CA HIS A 36 -17.78 -13.65 -20.91
C HIS A 36 -18.38 -12.25 -20.98
N LYS A 37 -19.42 -11.96 -20.18
CA LYS A 37 -20.18 -10.69 -20.24
C LYS A 37 -19.71 -9.60 -19.27
N ASN A 38 -18.70 -9.85 -18.45
CA ASN A 38 -18.19 -8.85 -17.52
C ASN A 38 -17.27 -7.85 -18.25
N MET A 39 -17.79 -6.67 -18.58
CA MET A 39 -17.08 -5.64 -19.36
C MET A 39 -15.81 -5.12 -18.68
N ARG A 40 -15.84 -4.94 -17.35
CA ARG A 40 -14.65 -4.55 -16.58
C ARG A 40 -13.56 -5.63 -16.64
N LEU A 41 -13.93 -6.90 -16.49
CA LEU A 41 -12.98 -8.00 -16.58
C LEU A 41 -12.41 -8.13 -18.01
N LEU A 42 -13.24 -7.92 -19.03
CA LEU A 42 -12.81 -7.93 -20.44
C LEU A 42 -11.71 -6.89 -20.64
N PHE A 43 -11.96 -5.67 -20.15
CA PHE A 43 -11.00 -4.59 -20.25
C PHE A 43 -9.67 -4.94 -19.58
N VAL A 44 -9.72 -5.34 -18.30
CA VAL A 44 -8.51 -5.63 -17.52
C VAL A 44 -7.71 -6.77 -18.15
N LEU A 45 -8.36 -7.86 -18.54
CA LEU A 45 -7.68 -9.04 -19.06
C LEU A 45 -7.11 -8.78 -20.46
N ASN A 46 -7.86 -8.12 -21.34
CA ASN A 46 -7.41 -7.82 -22.69
C ASN A 46 -6.22 -6.85 -22.68
N THR A 47 -6.30 -5.79 -21.88
CA THR A 47 -5.20 -4.83 -21.70
C THR A 47 -3.96 -5.51 -21.10
N LEU A 48 -4.13 -6.40 -20.11
CA LEU A 48 -3.02 -7.15 -19.54
C LEU A 48 -2.35 -8.06 -20.57
N VAL A 49 -3.12 -8.85 -21.33
CA VAL A 49 -2.58 -9.74 -22.38
C VAL A 49 -1.83 -8.94 -23.43
N GLN A 50 -2.40 -7.81 -23.87
CA GLN A 50 -1.76 -6.92 -24.83
C GLN A 50 -0.40 -6.45 -24.32
N HIS A 51 -0.34 -5.84 -23.14
CA HIS A 51 0.92 -5.33 -22.58
C HIS A 51 1.94 -6.44 -22.32
N LEU A 52 1.51 -7.63 -21.86
CA LEU A 52 2.40 -8.76 -21.62
C LEU A 52 3.04 -9.27 -22.92
N HIS A 53 2.24 -9.44 -23.98
CA HIS A 53 2.76 -9.89 -25.26
C HIS A 53 3.62 -8.83 -25.95
N ASP A 54 3.24 -7.55 -25.83
CA ASP A 54 4.05 -6.45 -26.37
C ASP A 54 5.38 -6.32 -25.64
N PHE A 55 5.42 -6.48 -24.32
CA PHE A 55 6.67 -6.59 -23.56
C PHE A 55 7.57 -7.69 -24.13
N ALA A 56 7.03 -8.90 -24.32
CA ALA A 56 7.80 -10.02 -24.85
C ALA A 56 8.37 -9.74 -26.26
N ARG A 57 7.59 -9.07 -27.12
CA ARG A 57 8.03 -8.66 -28.46
C ARG A 57 9.06 -7.54 -28.42
N GLU A 58 8.88 -6.56 -27.56
CA GLU A 58 9.75 -5.39 -27.42
C GLU A 58 11.15 -5.82 -26.99
N VAL A 59 11.24 -6.67 -25.96
CA VAL A 59 12.53 -7.14 -25.42
C VAL A 59 13.08 -8.34 -26.18
N ARG A 60 12.33 -8.90 -27.14
CA ARG A 60 12.65 -10.16 -27.84
C ARG A 60 12.95 -11.29 -26.85
N LEU A 61 12.04 -11.48 -25.90
CA LEU A 61 12.21 -12.40 -24.78
C LEU A 61 12.58 -13.80 -25.28
N THR A 62 13.71 -14.30 -24.82
CA THR A 62 14.18 -15.65 -25.17
C THR A 62 13.48 -16.72 -24.33
N THR A 63 13.51 -17.97 -24.80
CA THR A 63 12.99 -19.10 -24.02
C THR A 63 13.72 -19.23 -22.69
N GLU A 64 15.04 -19.05 -22.68
CA GLU A 64 15.87 -19.15 -21.49
C GLU A 64 15.57 -18.04 -20.46
N GLU A 65 15.29 -16.81 -20.90
CA GLU A 65 14.85 -15.73 -20.01
C GLU A 65 13.42 -15.95 -19.51
N TRP A 66 12.53 -16.46 -20.37
CA TRP A 66 11.18 -16.83 -19.98
C TRP A 66 11.18 -17.93 -18.91
N GLU A 67 11.97 -18.99 -19.07
CA GLU A 67 12.12 -20.06 -18.09
C GLU A 67 12.63 -19.53 -16.73
N GLN A 68 13.59 -18.61 -16.75
CA GLN A 68 14.06 -17.92 -15.54
C GLN A 68 12.96 -17.09 -14.88
N GLY A 69 12.16 -16.37 -15.66
CA GLY A 69 11.00 -15.62 -15.17
C GLY A 69 9.94 -16.53 -14.52
N ILE A 70 9.63 -17.66 -15.15
CA ILE A 70 8.72 -18.66 -14.59
C ILE A 70 9.27 -19.26 -13.29
N GLN A 71 10.56 -19.60 -13.25
CA GLN A 71 11.19 -20.11 -12.03
C GLN A 71 11.17 -19.06 -10.91
N PHE A 72 11.44 -17.79 -11.23
CA PHE A 72 11.37 -16.68 -10.27
C PHE A 72 9.97 -16.55 -9.65
N LEU A 73 8.92 -16.54 -10.48
CA LEU A 73 7.53 -16.47 -10.01
C LEU A 73 7.15 -17.72 -9.20
N THR A 74 7.65 -18.90 -9.60
CA THR A 74 7.44 -20.15 -8.88
C THR A 74 8.07 -20.09 -7.48
N ASP A 75 9.30 -19.58 -7.37
CA ASP A 75 9.98 -19.41 -6.09
C ASP A 75 9.27 -18.39 -5.19
N CYS A 76 8.73 -17.30 -5.76
CA CYS A 76 7.88 -16.36 -5.02
C CYS A 76 6.64 -17.06 -4.44
N GLY A 77 6.03 -17.97 -5.20
CA GLY A 77 4.93 -18.80 -4.73
C GLY A 77 5.33 -19.72 -3.58
N HIS A 78 6.46 -20.42 -3.69
CA HIS A 78 6.91 -21.37 -2.67
C HIS A 78 7.27 -20.75 -1.32
N ILE A 79 7.79 -19.51 -1.31
CA ILE A 79 8.18 -18.82 -0.07
C ILE A 79 7.02 -18.04 0.57
N THR A 80 5.92 -17.85 -0.17
CA THR A 80 4.73 -17.15 0.34
C THR A 80 4.00 -18.02 1.36
N THR A 81 3.66 -17.42 2.51
CA THR A 81 2.92 -18.03 3.63
C THR A 81 1.85 -17.06 4.14
N ASP A 82 1.08 -17.46 5.16
CA ASP A 82 0.07 -16.59 5.77
C ASP A 82 0.66 -15.32 6.42
N ILE A 83 1.94 -15.34 6.77
CA ILE A 83 2.66 -14.21 7.40
C ILE A 83 3.72 -13.57 6.47
N ARG A 84 3.91 -14.11 5.25
CA ARG A 84 4.87 -13.60 4.26
C ARG A 84 4.25 -13.61 2.87
N GLN A 85 4.07 -12.43 2.27
CA GLN A 85 3.51 -12.28 0.93
C GLN A 85 4.55 -11.80 -0.07
N GLU A 86 5.31 -12.73 -0.68
CA GLU A 86 6.42 -12.37 -1.57
C GLU A 86 5.93 -11.74 -2.90
N PHE A 87 4.71 -12.07 -3.36
CA PHE A 87 4.10 -11.40 -4.51
C PHE A 87 3.70 -9.95 -4.23
N VAL A 88 3.26 -9.64 -3.01
CA VAL A 88 3.02 -8.25 -2.58
C VAL A 88 4.35 -7.50 -2.51
N LEU A 89 5.39 -8.13 -1.96
CA LEU A 89 6.72 -7.53 -1.92
C LEU A 89 7.31 -7.28 -3.32
N LEU A 90 7.06 -8.19 -4.27
CA LEU A 90 7.42 -8.00 -5.68
C LEU A 90 6.67 -6.80 -6.28
N SER A 91 5.37 -6.67 -6.01
CA SER A 91 4.57 -5.51 -6.41
C SER A 91 5.13 -4.21 -5.82
N ASP A 92 5.55 -4.22 -4.56
CA ASP A 92 6.11 -3.07 -3.85
C ASP A 92 7.44 -2.60 -4.49
N ILE A 93 8.38 -3.51 -4.71
CA ILE A 93 9.70 -3.15 -5.27
C ILE A 93 9.65 -2.79 -6.75
N LEU A 94 8.57 -3.13 -7.45
CA LEU A 94 8.30 -2.69 -8.83
C LEU A 94 7.51 -1.37 -8.88
N GLY A 95 7.15 -0.80 -7.71
CA GLY A 95 6.36 0.43 -7.61
C GLY A 95 4.88 0.26 -7.97
N PHE A 96 4.43 -0.97 -8.22
CA PHE A 96 3.06 -1.24 -8.64
C PHE A 96 2.06 -1.00 -7.51
N SER A 97 2.39 -1.38 -6.28
CA SER A 97 1.52 -1.15 -5.12
C SER A 97 1.23 0.34 -4.90
N VAL A 98 2.27 1.20 -4.98
CA VAL A 98 2.13 2.65 -4.76
C VAL A 98 1.32 3.28 -5.90
N LEU A 99 1.52 2.80 -7.13
CA LEU A 99 0.75 3.24 -8.29
C LEU A 99 -0.74 2.91 -8.13
N VAL A 100 -1.06 1.67 -7.77
CA VAL A 100 -2.45 1.22 -7.57
C VAL A 100 -3.10 1.99 -6.42
N ASP A 101 -2.39 2.21 -5.31
CA ASP A 101 -2.88 3.02 -4.20
C ASP A 101 -3.19 4.46 -4.64
N GLY A 102 -2.27 5.10 -5.37
CA GLY A 102 -2.44 6.47 -5.85
C GLY A 102 -3.62 6.65 -6.81
N ILE A 103 -3.91 5.64 -7.64
CA ILE A 103 -5.08 5.63 -8.54
C ILE A 103 -6.37 5.39 -7.75
N SER A 104 -6.33 4.49 -6.76
CA SER A 104 -7.52 4.04 -6.03
C SER A 104 -7.96 5.02 -4.94
N HIS A 105 -7.03 5.75 -4.36
CA HIS A 105 -7.26 6.66 -3.22
C HIS A 105 -6.71 8.06 -3.47
N PRO A 106 -7.10 8.75 -4.57
CA PRO A 106 -6.66 10.12 -4.81
C PRO A 106 -7.07 11.03 -3.65
N LYS A 107 -6.29 12.09 -3.42
CA LYS A 107 -6.53 13.07 -2.37
C LYS A 107 -6.44 14.49 -2.94
N PRO A 108 -7.27 15.44 -2.49
CA PRO A 108 -7.08 16.85 -2.80
C PRO A 108 -5.80 17.37 -2.14
N ASP A 109 -5.29 18.50 -2.61
CA ASP A 109 -3.98 19.01 -2.19
C ASP A 109 -3.89 19.37 -0.69
N ASN A 110 -5.02 19.74 -0.09
CA ASN A 110 -5.17 20.11 1.31
C ASN A 110 -5.52 18.92 2.23
N ALA A 111 -5.62 17.69 1.71
CA ALA A 111 -5.77 16.49 2.53
C ALA A 111 -4.43 15.77 2.70
N THR A 112 -4.31 15.01 3.79
CA THR A 112 -3.14 14.16 4.01
C THR A 112 -3.07 13.09 2.93
N SER A 113 -1.89 12.95 2.33
CA SER A 113 -1.64 11.94 1.30
C SER A 113 -1.60 10.53 1.92
N GLY A 114 -2.22 9.57 1.24
CA GLY A 114 -2.07 8.15 1.58
C GLY A 114 -0.72 7.58 1.15
N THR A 115 -0.37 6.40 1.66
CA THR A 115 0.73 5.57 1.15
C THR A 115 0.46 4.10 1.54
N LEU A 116 1.42 3.21 1.24
CA LEU A 116 1.29 1.77 1.46
C LEU A 116 1.01 1.42 2.93
N LEU A 117 0.09 0.48 3.14
CA LEU A 117 -0.13 -0.15 4.44
C LEU A 117 1.12 -0.89 4.93
N GLY A 118 1.81 -1.60 4.03
CA GLY A 118 2.85 -2.56 4.40
C GLY A 118 2.27 -3.85 5.01
N PRO A 119 3.10 -4.88 5.23
CA PRO A 119 2.62 -6.22 5.58
C PRO A 119 2.45 -6.45 7.10
N PHE A 120 2.76 -5.47 7.95
CA PHE A 120 2.92 -5.67 9.40
C PHE A 120 1.77 -5.13 10.27
N HIS A 121 0.67 -4.68 9.65
CA HIS A 121 -0.53 -4.31 10.41
C HIS A 121 -1.24 -5.55 10.99
N THR A 122 -1.82 -5.41 12.19
CA THR A 122 -2.58 -6.47 12.87
C THR A 122 -3.80 -5.86 13.55
N HIS A 123 -4.80 -6.68 13.86
CA HIS A 123 -6.07 -6.23 14.46
C HIS A 123 -6.14 -6.36 15.98
N ASP A 124 -5.04 -6.73 16.63
CA ASP A 124 -4.94 -6.96 18.08
C ASP A 124 -4.28 -5.80 18.84
N ALA A 125 -4.10 -4.65 18.19
CA ALA A 125 -3.62 -3.43 18.84
C ALA A 125 -4.61 -2.95 19.91
N GLU A 126 -4.09 -2.56 21.07
CA GLU A 126 -4.90 -2.08 22.19
C GLU A 126 -5.29 -0.61 21.99
N GLU A 127 -6.52 -0.26 22.40
CA GLU A 127 -6.91 1.14 22.56
C GLU A 127 -6.20 1.75 23.78
N LYS A 128 -5.70 2.97 23.63
CA LYS A 128 -4.92 3.73 24.61
C LYS A 128 -5.59 5.07 24.89
N GLU A 129 -5.48 5.49 26.14
CA GLU A 129 -5.85 6.84 26.55
C GLU A 129 -4.79 7.86 26.09
N HIS A 130 -5.17 9.13 26.04
CA HIS A 130 -4.27 10.20 25.61
C HIS A 130 -3.01 10.28 26.48
N GLY A 131 -1.85 10.22 25.83
CA GLY A 131 -0.55 10.28 26.48
C GLY A 131 -0.08 8.97 27.12
N GLU A 132 -0.80 7.86 26.93
CA GLU A 132 -0.30 6.52 27.23
C GLU A 132 0.73 6.04 26.21
N SER A 133 1.49 5.01 26.58
CA SER A 133 2.51 4.39 25.73
C SER A 133 1.97 3.17 24.99
N ILE A 134 2.29 3.06 23.70
CA ILE A 134 2.11 1.83 22.90
C ILE A 134 3.33 0.92 22.94
N VAL A 135 4.37 1.31 23.69
CA VAL A 135 5.70 0.68 23.64
C VAL A 135 6.10 0.15 25.01
N SER A 136 6.56 -1.10 25.03
CA SER A 136 7.22 -1.73 26.18
C SER A 136 8.62 -1.14 26.44
N GLU A 137 9.11 -1.27 27.68
CA GLU A 137 10.40 -0.68 28.07
C GLU A 137 11.58 -1.20 27.23
N GLY A 138 12.53 -0.32 26.92
CA GLY A 138 13.81 -0.69 26.28
C GLY A 138 13.77 -0.87 24.76
N LYS A 139 12.64 -0.55 24.11
CA LYS A 139 12.40 -0.71 22.68
C LYS A 139 12.90 0.43 21.78
N GLY A 140 13.32 1.56 22.34
CA GLY A 140 13.89 2.67 21.58
C GLY A 140 13.95 3.96 22.38
N GLU A 141 14.34 5.05 21.71
CA GLU A 141 14.30 6.39 22.27
C GLU A 141 12.85 6.88 22.36
N THR A 142 12.42 7.39 23.51
CA THR A 142 11.03 7.81 23.73
C THR A 142 10.63 8.94 22.76
N LEU A 143 9.41 8.83 22.25
CA LEU A 143 8.80 9.79 21.33
C LEU A 143 7.40 10.14 21.81
N LEU A 144 7.10 11.42 21.94
CA LEU A 144 5.73 11.93 22.06
C LEU A 144 5.21 12.28 20.67
N ILE A 145 4.05 11.78 20.29
CA ILE A 145 3.35 12.15 19.06
C ILE A 145 2.08 12.89 19.45
N GLU A 146 1.90 14.11 18.94
CA GLU A 146 0.68 14.89 19.14
C GLU A 146 0.22 15.54 17.83
N GLY A 147 -1.07 15.83 17.74
CA GLY A 147 -1.62 16.54 16.58
C GLY A 147 -3.13 16.66 16.65
N LYS A 148 -3.71 17.13 15.55
CA LYS A 148 -5.15 17.23 15.34
C LYS A 148 -5.59 16.47 14.10
N LEU A 149 -6.80 15.94 14.15
CA LEU A 149 -7.51 15.43 12.98
C LEU A 149 -8.60 16.42 12.60
N THR A 150 -8.57 16.89 11.35
CA THR A 150 -9.60 17.76 10.78
C THR A 150 -10.15 17.20 9.47
N ASP A 151 -11.26 17.77 9.01
CA ASP A 151 -11.69 17.66 7.62
C ASP A 151 -11.01 18.74 6.74
N THR A 152 -11.36 18.76 5.45
CA THR A 152 -10.84 19.72 4.46
C THR A 152 -11.31 21.16 4.65
N ASN A 153 -12.32 21.39 5.50
CA ASN A 153 -12.78 22.73 5.91
C ASN A 153 -12.04 23.23 7.16
N GLY A 154 -11.25 22.36 7.80
CA GLY A 154 -10.56 22.65 9.05
C GLY A 154 -11.39 22.34 10.30
N ASP A 155 -12.57 21.71 10.14
CA ASP A 155 -13.41 21.34 11.27
C ASP A 155 -12.80 20.12 11.98
N PRO A 156 -12.71 20.14 13.33
CA PRO A 156 -12.13 19.03 14.08
C PRO A 156 -13.02 17.78 14.00
N ILE A 157 -12.39 16.61 13.86
CA ILE A 157 -13.08 15.32 13.80
C ILE A 157 -12.90 14.61 15.14
N ALA A 158 -13.94 14.62 15.96
CA ALA A 158 -13.96 13.95 17.27
C ALA A 158 -14.24 12.44 17.16
N GLY A 159 -13.65 11.65 18.07
CA GLY A 159 -13.87 10.21 18.20
C GLY A 159 -13.50 9.37 16.97
N ALA A 160 -12.55 9.85 16.15
CA ALA A 160 -11.92 9.04 15.10
C ALA A 160 -10.85 8.15 15.73
N SER A 161 -10.61 6.98 15.15
CA SER A 161 -9.51 6.10 15.59
C SER A 161 -8.25 6.46 14.82
N ILE A 162 -7.15 6.69 15.54
CA ILE A 162 -5.79 6.79 15.03
C ILE A 162 -5.07 5.50 15.45
N ASP A 163 -5.00 4.53 14.54
CA ASP A 163 -4.26 3.28 14.71
C ASP A 163 -2.85 3.48 14.16
N LEU A 164 -1.82 3.27 14.97
CA LEU A 164 -0.43 3.46 14.58
C LEU A 164 0.45 2.28 14.98
N TRP A 165 1.49 2.04 14.18
CA TRP A 165 2.51 1.03 14.45
C TRP A 165 3.85 1.39 13.80
N HIS A 166 4.94 0.91 14.37
CA HIS A 166 6.29 1.08 13.81
C HIS A 166 7.25 -0.02 14.31
N CYS A 167 8.45 -0.08 13.72
CA CYS A 167 9.50 -0.99 14.18
C CYS A 167 10.18 -0.50 15.47
N ASP A 168 10.82 -1.42 16.19
CA ASP A 168 11.65 -1.07 17.33
C ASP A 168 13.06 -0.62 16.91
N LYS A 169 13.92 -0.31 17.89
CA LYS A 169 15.30 0.15 17.69
C LYS A 169 16.18 -0.79 16.86
N ASP A 170 15.81 -2.06 16.76
CA ASP A 170 16.55 -3.07 15.99
C ASP A 170 15.98 -3.23 14.57
N GLY A 171 14.94 -2.44 14.24
CA GLY A 171 14.31 -2.42 12.92
C GLY A 171 13.28 -3.53 12.71
N PHE A 172 12.79 -4.17 13.78
CA PHE A 172 11.80 -5.24 13.70
C PHE A 172 10.43 -4.79 14.21
N TYR A 173 9.37 -5.26 13.56
CA TYR A 173 8.02 -5.22 14.10
C TYR A 173 7.83 -6.36 15.10
N ASP A 174 6.97 -6.16 16.09
CA ASP A 174 6.59 -7.17 17.09
C ASP A 174 6.19 -8.52 16.45
N THR A 175 5.48 -8.48 15.32
CA THR A 175 5.04 -9.66 14.53
C THR A 175 6.18 -10.50 13.96
N GLN A 176 7.40 -9.98 13.93
CA GLN A 176 8.58 -10.69 13.41
C GLN A 176 9.31 -11.48 14.49
N TYR A 177 8.94 -11.31 15.77
CA TYR A 177 9.50 -12.08 16.87
C TYR A 177 8.70 -13.36 17.11
N GLU A 178 9.38 -14.52 17.11
CA GLU A 178 8.76 -15.84 17.33
C GLU A 178 8.05 -15.95 18.68
N ASN A 179 8.52 -15.19 19.68
CA ASN A 179 8.00 -15.17 21.05
C ASN A 179 7.02 -14.00 21.30
N ARG A 180 6.35 -13.48 20.26
CA ARG A 180 5.32 -12.46 20.42
C ARG A 180 4.13 -13.00 21.23
N GLU A 181 3.94 -12.48 22.44
CA GLU A 181 2.81 -12.84 23.30
C GLU A 181 1.61 -11.88 23.15
N LYS A 182 1.89 -10.60 22.89
CA LYS A 182 0.90 -9.53 22.73
C LYS A 182 1.40 -8.48 21.75
N ALA A 183 0.49 -7.61 21.32
CA ALA A 183 0.80 -6.42 20.55
C ALA A 183 1.79 -5.50 21.32
N ASP A 184 2.82 -5.03 20.61
CA ASP A 184 3.78 -4.05 21.10
C ASP A 184 4.20 -3.12 19.96
N LEU A 185 4.57 -1.87 20.27
CA LEU A 185 4.83 -0.79 19.31
C LEU A 185 3.68 -0.55 18.32
N ARG A 186 2.45 -0.88 18.75
CA ARG A 186 1.21 -0.64 18.02
C ARG A 186 0.09 -0.29 18.98
N GLY A 187 -0.79 0.62 18.60
CA GLY A 187 -1.91 1.02 19.44
C GLY A 187 -2.87 1.97 18.74
N ILE A 188 -4.04 2.13 19.36
CA ILE A 188 -5.14 2.94 18.83
C ILE A 188 -5.44 4.05 19.83
N VAL A 189 -5.50 5.30 19.39
CA VAL A 189 -5.99 6.42 20.22
C VAL A 189 -7.20 7.08 19.55
N LYS A 190 -8.18 7.49 20.35
CA LYS A 190 -9.36 8.22 19.85
C LYS A 190 -9.10 9.72 19.87
N THR A 191 -9.48 10.43 18.81
CA THR A 191 -9.42 11.89 18.82
C THR A 191 -10.41 12.48 19.82
N ALA A 192 -9.99 13.54 20.53
CA ALA A 192 -10.83 14.27 21.47
C ALA A 192 -11.87 15.16 20.74
N GLU A 193 -12.74 15.83 21.50
CA GLU A 193 -13.78 16.73 20.98
C GLU A 193 -13.22 17.86 20.09
N ASP A 194 -12.00 18.33 20.36
CA ASP A 194 -11.32 19.35 19.56
C ASP A 194 -10.45 18.78 18.43
N GLY A 195 -10.62 17.48 18.14
CA GLY A 195 -9.88 16.73 17.13
C GLY A 195 -8.46 16.31 17.55
N SER A 196 -8.00 16.70 18.74
CA SER A 196 -6.63 16.39 19.18
C SER A 196 -6.42 14.90 19.48
N PHE A 197 -5.20 14.42 19.35
CA PHE A 197 -4.74 13.12 19.83
C PHE A 197 -3.31 13.22 20.36
N VAL A 198 -2.98 12.38 21.34
CA VAL A 198 -1.63 12.32 21.93
C VAL A 198 -1.30 10.88 22.28
N ILE A 199 -0.11 10.42 21.89
CA ILE A 199 0.35 9.05 22.16
C ILE A 199 1.87 9.03 22.35
N LYS A 200 2.36 8.18 23.26
CA LYS A 200 3.79 7.92 23.42
C LYS A 200 4.17 6.67 22.63
N ALA A 201 5.29 6.79 21.96
CA ALA A 201 5.89 5.81 21.06
C ALA A 201 7.41 5.79 21.28
N THR A 202 8.15 5.18 20.36
CA THR A 202 9.60 5.38 20.26
C THR A 202 9.97 5.86 18.86
N LYS A 203 11.11 6.55 18.75
CA LYS A 203 11.66 6.95 17.46
C LYS A 203 11.96 5.69 16.62
N PRO A 204 11.37 5.53 15.43
CA PRO A 204 11.68 4.40 14.55
C PRO A 204 13.08 4.54 13.93
N VAL A 205 13.59 3.43 13.40
CA VAL A 205 14.88 3.38 12.68
C VAL A 205 14.66 2.86 11.25
N PRO A 206 15.57 3.15 10.30
CA PRO A 206 15.51 2.52 8.99
C PRO A 206 15.72 1.01 9.11
N TYR A 207 15.02 0.25 8.28
CA TYR A 207 15.08 -1.21 8.30
C TYR A 207 14.99 -1.80 6.89
N PRO A 208 15.58 -2.99 6.64
CA PRO A 208 15.45 -3.68 5.37
C PRO A 208 14.11 -4.42 5.26
N ILE A 209 13.49 -4.40 4.07
CA ILE A 209 12.44 -5.38 3.74
C ILE A 209 13.03 -6.81 3.74
N PRO A 210 12.19 -7.87 3.87
CA PRO A 210 12.65 -9.24 3.70
C PRO A 210 13.47 -9.40 2.41
N SER A 211 14.70 -9.90 2.53
CA SER A 211 15.67 -9.95 1.42
C SER A 211 16.38 -11.30 1.28
N ASP A 212 15.88 -12.31 1.99
CA ASP A 212 16.28 -13.72 1.92
C ASP A 212 15.56 -14.50 0.80
N GLY A 213 14.49 -13.92 0.24
CA GLY A 213 13.66 -14.52 -0.81
C GLY A 213 14.05 -14.14 -2.25
N PRO A 214 13.28 -14.58 -3.25
CA PRO A 214 13.48 -14.22 -4.65
C PRO A 214 13.53 -12.71 -4.87
N VAL A 215 12.67 -11.92 -4.21
CA VAL A 215 12.69 -10.46 -4.35
C VAL A 215 14.03 -9.87 -3.89
N GLY A 216 14.55 -10.35 -2.77
CA GLY A 216 15.88 -9.96 -2.29
C GLY A 216 17.01 -10.32 -3.27
N LYS A 217 16.95 -11.51 -3.86
CA LYS A 217 17.89 -11.93 -4.92
C LYS A 217 17.81 -11.02 -6.15
N LEU A 218 16.60 -10.65 -6.57
CA LEU A 218 16.38 -9.72 -7.68
C LEU A 218 16.96 -8.33 -7.36
N LEU A 219 16.68 -7.76 -6.18
CA LEU A 219 17.24 -6.47 -5.76
C LEU A 219 18.77 -6.49 -5.81
N LYS A 220 19.40 -7.56 -5.31
CA LYS A 220 20.85 -7.73 -5.40
C LYS A 220 21.35 -7.79 -6.84
N LEU A 221 20.65 -8.52 -7.72
CA LEU A 221 21.01 -8.64 -9.14
C LEU A 221 20.99 -7.27 -9.85
N ILE A 222 20.04 -6.40 -9.50
CA ILE A 222 19.88 -5.06 -10.07
C ILE A 222 20.56 -3.95 -9.26
N ASN A 223 21.46 -4.31 -8.33
CA ASN A 223 22.21 -3.37 -7.47
C ASN A 223 21.32 -2.39 -6.66
N ARG A 224 20.17 -2.85 -6.17
CA ARG A 224 19.28 -2.09 -5.28
C ARG A 224 19.39 -2.57 -3.83
N HIS A 225 19.33 -1.63 -2.89
CA HIS A 225 19.28 -1.96 -1.46
C HIS A 225 17.85 -2.31 -1.02
N PRO A 226 17.67 -3.10 0.06
CA PRO A 226 16.35 -3.44 0.60
C PRO A 226 15.82 -2.44 1.65
N TYR A 227 16.59 -1.40 1.99
CA TYR A 227 16.22 -0.50 3.08
C TYR A 227 15.03 0.41 2.78
N ARG A 228 14.20 0.58 3.80
CA ARG A 228 13.20 1.64 3.94
C ARG A 228 13.70 2.66 4.97
N PRO A 229 13.43 3.96 4.78
CA PRO A 229 13.74 5.00 5.77
C PRO A 229 12.96 4.82 7.06
N ALA A 230 13.38 5.42 8.17
CA ALA A 230 12.62 5.42 9.42
C ALA A 230 11.20 5.99 9.22
N HIS A 231 10.17 5.27 9.67
CA HIS A 231 8.77 5.70 9.53
C HIS A 231 7.82 5.16 10.59
N ILE A 232 6.69 5.84 10.71
CA ILE A 232 5.55 5.47 11.57
C ILE A 232 4.34 5.33 10.68
N HIS A 233 3.65 4.20 10.77
CA HIS A 233 2.43 3.95 10.01
C HIS A 233 1.19 4.43 10.75
N PHE A 234 0.15 4.78 9.99
CA PHE A 234 -1.14 5.22 10.49
C PHE A 234 -2.29 4.65 9.66
N ILE A 235 -3.34 4.17 10.33
CA ILE A 235 -4.70 4.03 9.78
C ILE A 235 -5.62 4.96 10.56
N ILE A 236 -6.31 5.84 9.84
CA ILE A 236 -7.30 6.75 10.43
C ILE A 236 -8.68 6.35 9.95
N THR A 237 -9.60 6.13 10.90
CA THR A 237 -10.98 5.71 10.61
C THR A 237 -12.00 6.52 11.40
N LYS A 238 -13.05 6.95 10.69
CA LYS A 238 -14.27 7.54 11.26
C LYS A 238 -15.43 7.23 10.32
N PRO A 239 -16.58 6.72 10.80
CA PRO A 239 -17.74 6.53 9.94
C PRO A 239 -18.14 7.83 9.20
N GLY A 240 -18.39 7.73 7.89
CA GLY A 240 -18.68 8.87 7.02
C GLY A 240 -17.44 9.56 6.42
N TYR A 241 -16.24 9.15 6.83
CA TYR A 241 -14.97 9.61 6.28
C TYR A 241 -14.22 8.50 5.56
N ASP A 242 -13.49 8.89 4.53
CA ASP A 242 -12.60 8.00 3.80
C ASP A 242 -11.49 7.50 4.73
N ARG A 243 -11.28 6.19 4.76
CA ARG A 243 -10.21 5.58 5.55
C ARG A 243 -8.86 6.03 4.99
N LEU A 244 -8.07 6.73 5.79
CA LEU A 244 -6.70 7.09 5.42
C LEU A 244 -5.75 6.00 5.90
N ILE A 245 -4.98 5.43 4.96
CA ILE A 245 -3.79 4.63 5.24
C ILE A 245 -2.59 5.48 4.84
N THR A 246 -1.67 5.72 5.77
CA THR A 246 -0.49 6.55 5.49
C THR A 246 0.70 6.15 6.38
N ALA A 247 1.84 6.80 6.16
CA ALA A 247 3.03 6.70 6.96
C ALA A 247 3.78 8.03 6.93
N LEU A 248 4.41 8.38 8.04
CA LEU A 248 5.28 9.56 8.15
C LEU A 248 6.74 9.10 8.17
N TYR A 249 7.59 9.79 7.42
CA TYR A 249 8.99 9.42 7.18
C TYR A 249 9.95 10.47 7.77
N GLU A 250 11.04 10.04 8.41
CA GLU A 250 12.00 10.99 8.98
C GLU A 250 12.74 11.74 7.87
N LYS A 251 12.71 13.08 7.93
CA LYS A 251 13.44 13.94 7.01
C LYS A 251 14.95 13.86 7.29
N GLY A 252 15.73 13.61 6.25
CA GLY A 252 17.18 13.46 6.31
C GLY A 252 17.64 12.02 6.56
N ASP A 253 16.73 11.05 6.64
CA ASP A 253 17.09 9.63 6.71
C ASP A 253 17.96 9.23 5.49
N PRO A 254 19.00 8.39 5.66
CA PRO A 254 19.87 7.96 4.56
C PRO A 254 19.14 7.32 3.37
N PHE A 255 17.95 6.77 3.58
CA PHE A 255 17.12 6.10 2.58
C PHE A 255 15.87 6.90 2.18
N GLU A 256 15.72 8.16 2.62
CA GLU A 256 14.59 9.05 2.29
C GLU A 256 14.33 9.08 0.76
N LYS A 257 15.40 9.19 -0.02
CA LYS A 257 15.33 9.37 -1.48
C LYS A 257 15.49 8.07 -2.26
N SER A 258 15.55 6.94 -1.57
CA SER A 258 15.84 5.63 -2.16
C SER A 258 15.05 4.49 -1.53
N ASP A 259 13.93 4.78 -0.85
CA ASP A 259 13.03 3.77 -0.26
C ASP A 259 12.79 2.61 -1.23
N ALA A 260 13.09 1.39 -0.77
CA ALA A 260 13.03 0.18 -1.58
C ALA A 260 11.64 -0.07 -2.21
N VAL A 261 10.58 0.47 -1.60
CA VAL A 261 9.18 0.29 -2.02
C VAL A 261 8.51 1.58 -2.48
N PHE A 262 9.27 2.66 -2.67
CA PHE A 262 8.78 3.94 -3.20
C PHE A 262 7.64 4.59 -2.40
N GLY A 263 7.58 4.36 -1.08
CA GLY A 263 6.49 4.85 -0.22
C GLY A 263 6.61 6.33 0.18
N VAL A 264 7.81 6.92 0.09
CA VAL A 264 8.10 8.29 0.53
C VAL A 264 7.42 9.32 -0.37
N LYS A 265 6.68 10.24 0.25
CA LYS A 265 6.13 11.44 -0.39
C LYS A 265 6.63 12.66 0.38
N SER A 266 7.01 13.74 -0.31
CA SER A 266 7.56 14.94 0.33
C SER A 266 6.62 15.58 1.37
N LYS A 267 5.31 15.49 1.15
CA LYS A 267 4.25 15.95 2.08
C LYS A 267 4.15 15.10 3.37
N LEU A 268 4.87 13.97 3.45
CA LEU A 268 4.84 13.02 4.57
C LEU A 268 6.18 12.98 5.33
N LEU A 269 7.08 13.94 5.07
CA LEU A 269 8.35 14.05 5.77
C LEU A 269 8.18 14.83 7.08
N TYR A 270 8.54 14.21 8.20
CA TYR A 270 8.53 14.86 9.52
C TYR A 270 9.93 15.18 10.01
N THR A 271 10.00 16.11 10.97
CA THR A 271 11.19 16.38 11.79
C THR A 271 10.83 16.18 13.26
N LEU A 272 11.83 15.92 14.09
CA LEU A 272 11.65 15.76 15.53
C LEU A 272 12.23 16.95 16.27
N ASP A 273 11.44 17.45 17.22
CA ASP A 273 11.88 18.41 18.22
C ASP A 273 12.13 17.70 19.55
N LYS A 274 12.57 18.45 20.56
CA LYS A 274 12.60 17.98 21.94
C LYS A 274 11.27 18.28 22.61
N VAL A 275 10.81 17.37 23.49
CA VAL A 275 9.55 17.51 24.24
C VAL A 275 9.51 18.81 25.04
N GLY A 276 10.63 19.19 25.65
CA GLY A 276 10.73 20.41 26.47
C GLY A 276 9.98 20.31 27.80
N GLU A 277 10.24 21.28 28.69
CA GLU A 277 9.80 21.23 30.10
C GLU A 277 8.28 21.10 30.29
N ALA A 278 7.49 21.81 29.48
CA ALA A 278 6.04 21.85 29.63
C ALA A 278 5.39 20.50 29.33
N ASN A 279 5.70 19.90 28.18
CA ASN A 279 5.17 18.59 27.80
C ASN A 279 5.82 17.48 28.65
N ALA A 280 7.09 17.61 29.02
CA ALA A 280 7.77 16.66 29.91
C ALA A 280 7.05 16.55 31.26
N LYS A 281 6.68 17.69 31.86
CA LYS A 281 5.89 17.71 33.09
C LYS A 281 4.47 17.17 32.88
N LYS A 282 3.81 17.55 31.78
CA LYS A 282 2.43 17.14 31.49
C LYS A 282 2.29 15.64 31.29
N TYR A 283 3.24 15.03 30.58
CA TYR A 283 3.17 13.62 30.19
C TYR A 283 4.14 12.73 30.97
N ASN A 284 4.84 13.25 31.98
CA ASN A 284 5.84 12.52 32.77
C ASN A 284 6.93 11.88 31.87
N MET A 285 7.64 12.73 31.14
CA MET A 285 8.71 12.39 30.19
C MET A 285 9.99 13.17 30.49
N ASP A 286 11.11 12.82 29.87
CA ASP A 286 12.33 13.64 29.91
C ASP A 286 12.17 14.84 28.94
N PRO A 287 12.55 16.07 29.33
CA PRO A 287 12.55 17.22 28.40
C PRO A 287 13.36 17.01 27.11
N ASN A 288 14.32 16.09 27.11
CA ASN A 288 15.16 15.73 25.97
C ASN A 288 14.64 14.53 25.18
N ASP A 289 13.51 13.93 25.56
CA ASP A 289 12.81 12.97 24.71
C ASP A 289 12.39 13.62 23.40
N TRP A 290 12.09 12.80 22.38
CA TRP A 290 11.70 13.29 21.06
C TRP A 290 10.22 13.68 21.01
N HIS A 291 9.92 14.66 20.17
CA HIS A 291 8.58 15.19 19.96
C HIS A 291 8.27 15.29 18.46
N LEU A 292 7.15 14.69 18.06
CA LEU A 292 6.57 14.80 16.73
C LEU A 292 5.20 15.48 16.85
N HIS A 293 5.10 16.68 16.30
CA HIS A 293 3.82 17.34 16.08
C HIS A 293 3.37 17.11 14.63
N TRP A 294 2.20 16.51 14.42
CA TRP A 294 1.67 16.25 13.08
C TRP A 294 0.15 16.26 13.00
N ASP A 295 -0.39 17.15 12.17
CA ASP A 295 -1.82 17.23 11.90
C ASP A 295 -2.22 16.36 10.70
N PHE A 296 -3.38 15.73 10.82
CA PHE A 296 -4.01 14.94 9.76
C PHE A 296 -5.26 15.65 9.25
N THR A 297 -5.46 15.60 7.93
CA THR A 297 -6.66 16.06 7.27
C THR A 297 -7.21 14.96 6.40
N ILE A 298 -8.46 14.54 6.64
CA ILE A 298 -9.13 13.48 5.87
C ILE A 298 -10.35 14.04 5.13
N ILE A 299 -10.81 13.29 4.13
CA ILE A 299 -11.98 13.63 3.31
C ILE A 299 -13.16 12.74 3.68
N THR A 300 -14.36 13.14 3.32
CA THR A 300 -15.55 12.29 3.42
C THR A 300 -15.51 11.13 2.42
N GLU A 301 -16.26 10.06 2.70
CA GLU A 301 -16.41 8.93 1.74
C GLU A 301 -16.95 9.42 0.39
N LYS A 302 -17.87 10.40 0.43
CA LYS A 302 -18.46 10.98 -0.78
C LYS A 302 -17.41 11.72 -1.62
N GLU A 303 -16.59 12.57 -1.01
CA GLU A 303 -15.51 13.28 -1.71
C GLU A 303 -14.51 12.30 -2.33
N SER A 304 -14.20 11.21 -1.65
CA SER A 304 -13.33 10.14 -2.16
C SER A 304 -13.89 9.52 -3.43
N VAL A 305 -15.15 9.08 -3.41
CA VAL A 305 -15.84 8.50 -4.59
C VAL A 305 -15.93 9.50 -5.75
N ASP A 306 -16.30 10.74 -5.46
CA ASP A 306 -16.42 11.79 -6.47
C ASP A 306 -15.06 12.09 -7.12
N LEU A 307 -13.97 12.10 -6.33
CA LEU A 307 -12.61 12.35 -6.83
C LEU A 307 -12.08 11.18 -7.67
N VAL A 308 -12.30 9.93 -7.25
CA VAL A 308 -11.96 8.74 -8.06
C VAL A 308 -12.66 8.80 -9.41
N ARG A 309 -13.98 9.05 -9.43
CA ARG A 309 -14.75 9.15 -10.67
C ARG A 309 -14.24 10.29 -11.56
N ALA A 310 -13.94 11.46 -10.99
CA ALA A 310 -13.39 12.59 -11.74
C ALA A 310 -12.02 12.29 -12.35
N LYS A 311 -11.10 11.68 -11.58
CA LYS A 311 -9.76 11.32 -12.05
C LYS A 311 -9.79 10.24 -13.13
N ASN A 312 -10.62 9.21 -12.97
CA ASN A 312 -10.80 8.18 -13.98
C ASN A 312 -11.42 8.75 -15.26
N GLY A 313 -12.40 9.66 -15.15
CA GLY A 313 -12.98 10.34 -16.31
C GLY A 313 -11.97 11.20 -17.08
N GLN A 314 -11.07 11.90 -16.37
CA GLN A 314 -9.97 12.65 -16.98
C GLN A 314 -8.99 11.72 -17.71
N ALA A 315 -8.64 10.57 -17.12
CA ALA A 315 -7.75 9.60 -17.76
C ALA A 315 -8.33 9.08 -19.08
N LEU A 316 -9.64 8.89 -19.16
CA LEU A 316 -10.35 8.45 -20.37
C LEU A 316 -10.43 9.51 -21.48
N SER A 317 -10.34 10.80 -21.17
CA SER A 317 -10.45 11.86 -22.18
C SER A 317 -9.31 11.88 -23.23
N ASN A 318 -8.28 11.08 -23.01
CA ASN A 318 -7.14 10.89 -23.91
C ASN A 318 -7.21 9.60 -24.75
N ASP A 319 -8.31 8.82 -24.65
CA ASP A 319 -8.33 7.46 -25.17
C ASP A 319 -8.63 7.34 -26.67
N LYS A 320 -7.93 6.38 -27.30
CA LYS A 320 -8.20 5.87 -28.66
C LYS A 320 -9.35 4.86 -28.70
N TYR A 321 -9.86 4.45 -27.54
CA TYR A 321 -10.86 3.38 -27.38
C TYR A 321 -12.19 3.94 -26.87
N ASN A 322 -13.31 3.34 -27.28
CA ASN A 322 -14.65 3.72 -26.83
C ASN A 322 -14.90 3.21 -25.40
N LEU A 323 -14.38 3.91 -24.40
CA LEU A 323 -14.49 3.56 -22.97
C LEU A 323 -15.50 4.46 -22.25
N VAL A 324 -16.18 3.90 -21.25
CA VAL A 324 -17.10 4.58 -20.34
C VAL A 324 -16.72 4.28 -18.89
N LEU A 325 -17.22 5.07 -17.94
CA LEU A 325 -17.15 4.74 -16.53
C LEU A 325 -18.39 3.95 -16.12
N ASN A 326 -18.19 2.82 -15.44
CA ASN A 326 -19.29 2.05 -14.87
C ASN A 326 -19.83 2.68 -13.56
N ASP A 327 -20.79 1.98 -12.93
CA ASP A 327 -21.44 2.44 -11.70
C ASP A 327 -20.45 2.67 -10.55
N ASN A 328 -19.34 1.93 -10.52
CA ASN A 328 -18.25 2.07 -9.56
C ASN A 328 -17.23 3.16 -9.95
N GLY A 329 -17.46 3.89 -11.05
CA GLY A 329 -16.55 4.92 -11.53
C GLY A 329 -15.26 4.39 -12.15
N LEU A 330 -15.24 3.12 -12.57
CA LEU A 330 -14.09 2.46 -13.19
C LEU A 330 -14.26 2.38 -14.72
N PRO A 331 -13.15 2.46 -15.49
CA PRO A 331 -13.23 2.39 -16.95
C PRO A 331 -13.54 0.98 -17.45
N GLU A 332 -14.41 0.89 -18.45
CA GLU A 332 -14.71 -0.33 -19.21
C GLU A 332 -15.16 0.03 -20.64
N PRO A 333 -15.09 -0.91 -21.61
CA PRO A 333 -15.61 -0.67 -22.94
C PRO A 333 -17.09 -0.31 -22.91
N ALA A 334 -17.45 0.70 -23.71
CA ALA A 334 -18.84 1.02 -23.94
C ALA A 334 -19.57 -0.24 -24.45
N PRO A 335 -20.80 -0.50 -23.98
CA PRO A 335 -21.65 -1.51 -24.60
C PRO A 335 -21.70 -1.28 -26.12
N LEU A 336 -21.57 -2.35 -26.89
CA LEU A 336 -21.86 -2.28 -28.32
C LEU A 336 -23.38 -2.11 -28.45
N ASP A 337 -23.80 -1.00 -29.08
CA ASP A 337 -25.20 -0.69 -29.37
C ASP A 337 -25.91 -1.79 -30.16
#